data_AF-A0A534A3V2-F1
#
_entry.id   AF-A0A534A3V2-F1
#
_cell.length_a   1.000
_cell.length_b   1.000
_cell.length_c   1.000
_cell.angle_alpha   90.00
_cell.angle_beta   90.00
_cell.angle_gamma   90.00
#
_symmetry.space_group_name_H-M   'P 1'
#
loop_
_entity.id
_entity.type
_entity.pdbx_description
1 polymer ?
#
loop_
_entity_poly.entity_id
_entity_poly.type
_entity_poly.pdbx_seq_one_letter_code
_entity_poly.pdbx_strand_id
1 'polypeptide(L)'
;VGTATLPESAFAATQRLSSEDLALPDLEPVTMSEVGTKLDLARAYMDMGDPDGARNILEEVLAEGSAAQKQEAQRLMESLPG
;
A
#
# COMPACT_ATOMS: atom_id res chain seq x y z
N VAL A 1 30.41 56.37 -8.10
CA VAL A 1 30.14 55.29 -7.13
C VAL A 1 28.71 54.83 -7.40
N GLY A 2 28.53 53.71 -8.10
CA GLY A 2 27.21 53.24 -8.55
C GLY A 2 26.60 52.29 -7.52
N THR A 3 25.46 52.66 -6.94
CA THR A 3 24.68 51.77 -6.08
C THR A 3 23.86 50.84 -6.95
N ALA A 4 24.40 49.66 -7.24
CA ALA A 4 23.62 48.56 -7.79
C ALA A 4 22.72 48.00 -6.68
N THR A 5 21.47 48.43 -6.64
CA THR A 5 20.42 47.76 -5.88
C THR A 5 20.07 46.48 -6.62
N LEU A 6 20.58 45.35 -6.14
CA LEU A 6 20.10 44.04 -6.53
C LEU A 6 18.68 43.85 -5.98
N PRO A 7 17.71 43.34 -6.76
CA PRO A 7 16.45 42.90 -6.19
C PRO A 7 16.72 41.61 -5.39
N GLU A 8 16.50 41.63 -4.07
CA GLU A 8 16.36 40.42 -3.23
C GLU A 8 15.07 39.66 -3.60
N SER A 9 15.02 39.15 -4.84
CA SER A 9 13.91 38.38 -5.40
C SER A 9 14.31 36.93 -5.70
N ALA A 10 15.29 36.39 -4.99
CA ALA A 10 15.68 35.00 -5.15
C ALA A 10 16.24 34.48 -3.82
N PHE A 11 15.38 33.84 -3.01
CA PHE A 11 15.65 32.57 -2.30
C PHE A 11 14.70 32.25 -1.13
N ALA A 12 13.63 33.03 -0.91
CA ALA A 12 12.65 32.71 0.15
C ALA A 12 11.41 31.95 -0.36
N ALA A 13 11.50 31.25 -1.50
CA ALA A 13 10.41 30.43 -2.04
C ALA A 13 10.48 28.94 -1.65
N THR A 14 11.33 28.58 -0.69
CA THR A 14 11.33 27.26 -0.02
C THR A 14 10.73 27.36 1.38
N GLN A 15 9.83 28.32 1.60
CA GLN A 15 9.12 28.46 2.86
C GLN A 15 7.77 27.73 2.78
N ARG A 16 7.78 26.52 3.34
CA ARG A 16 6.63 25.71 3.77
C ARG A 16 5.87 25.00 2.65
N LEU A 17 6.45 23.88 2.19
CA LEU A 17 5.60 22.69 2.11
C LEU A 17 5.16 22.42 3.56
N SER A 18 3.93 22.82 3.87
CA SER A 18 3.31 22.53 5.16
C SER A 18 3.37 21.01 5.34
N SER A 19 4.13 20.56 6.34
CA SER A 19 4.15 19.16 6.79
C SER A 19 2.75 18.64 7.14
N GLU A 20 1.77 19.54 7.21
CA GLU A 20 0.37 19.31 7.56
C GLU A 20 -0.53 18.97 6.35
N ASP A 21 -0.05 19.13 5.11
CA ASP A 21 -0.76 18.65 3.90
C ASP A 21 -0.38 17.21 3.53
N LEU A 22 0.70 16.68 4.13
CA LEU A 22 1.00 15.25 4.16
C LEU A 22 0.28 14.53 5.30
N ALA A 23 -0.83 15.09 5.78
CA ALA A 23 -1.81 14.36 6.57
C ALA A 23 -2.40 13.26 5.67
N LEU A 24 -1.62 12.19 5.50
CA LEU A 24 -2.05 10.89 5.02
C LEU A 24 -3.30 10.57 5.85
N PRO A 25 -4.50 10.63 5.25
CA PRO A 25 -5.72 10.42 5.99
C PRO A 25 -5.66 8.98 6.46
N ASP A 26 -5.59 8.80 7.78
CA ASP A 26 -5.68 7.52 8.47
C ASP A 26 -4.96 6.41 7.71
N LEU A 27 -3.65 6.26 7.95
CA LEU A 27 -2.96 5.04 7.56
C LEU A 27 -3.77 3.91 8.18
N GLU A 28 -4.65 3.28 7.39
CA GLU A 28 -5.28 2.02 7.73
C GLU A 28 -4.16 1.18 8.33
N PRO A 29 -4.37 0.56 9.50
CA PRO A 29 -3.29 -0.14 10.20
C PRO A 29 -2.56 -0.96 9.14
N VAL A 30 -1.26 -0.69 8.94
CA VAL A 30 -0.54 -1.06 7.70
C VAL A 30 -0.75 -2.52 7.31
N THR A 31 -1.01 -3.37 8.31
CA THR A 31 -1.40 -4.77 8.20
C THR A 31 -2.71 -5.04 7.45
N MET A 32 -3.74 -4.20 7.57
CA MET A 32 -5.01 -4.34 6.83
C MET A 32 -4.81 -4.06 5.35
N SER A 33 -4.07 -3.01 5.00
CA SER A 33 -3.73 -2.70 3.61
C SER A 33 -2.74 -3.72 3.03
N GLU A 34 -1.78 -4.21 3.83
CA GLU A 34 -0.85 -5.27 3.44
C GLU A 34 -1.58 -6.59 3.16
N VAL A 35 -2.44 -7.05 4.07
CA VAL A 35 -3.23 -8.27 3.88
C VAL A 35 -4.22 -8.11 2.73
N GLY A 36 -4.80 -6.93 2.54
CA GLY A 36 -5.61 -6.62 1.36
C GLY A 36 -4.82 -6.80 0.07
N THR A 37 -3.59 -6.26 0.02
CA THR A 37 -2.69 -6.43 -1.12
C THR A 37 -2.32 -7.90 -1.36
N LYS A 38 -2.08 -8.68 -0.29
CA LYS A 38 -1.82 -10.12 -0.39
C LYS A 38 -3.00 -10.88 -0.99
N LEU A 39 -4.24 -10.56 -0.59
CA LEU A 39 -5.44 -11.16 -1.18
C LEU A 39 -5.58 -10.85 -2.68
N ASP A 40 -5.30 -9.62 -3.09
CA ASP A 40 -5.35 -9.23 -4.50
C ASP A 40 -4.26 -9.92 -5.32
N LEU A 41 -3.06 -10.06 -4.74
CA LEU A 41 -1.96 -10.78 -5.37
C LEU A 41 -2.28 -12.28 -5.53
N ALA A 42 -2.86 -12.92 -4.52
CA ALA A 42 -3.28 -14.31 -4.59
C ALA A 42 -4.29 -14.54 -5.73
N ARG A 43 -5.28 -13.64 -5.90
CA ARG A 43 -6.22 -13.70 -7.04
C ARG A 43 -5.49 -13.59 -8.38
N ALA A 44 -4.52 -12.69 -8.49
CA ALA A 44 -3.72 -12.57 -9.71
C ALA A 44 -2.93 -13.86 -10.01
N TYR A 45 -2.37 -14.53 -9.00
CA TYR A 45 -1.70 -15.83 -9.18
C TYR A 45 -2.67 -16.92 -9.66
N MET A 46 -3.89 -16.95 -9.13
CA MET A 46 -4.94 -17.86 -9.61
C MET A 46 -5.28 -17.60 -11.09
N ASP A 47 -5.44 -16.34 -11.47
CA ASP A 47 -5.73 -15.93 -12.85
C ASP A 47 -4.57 -16.25 -13.82
N MET A 48 -3.32 -16.22 -13.33
CA MET A 48 -2.13 -16.64 -14.08
C MET A 48 -1.99 -18.17 -14.17
N GLY A 49 -2.82 -18.94 -13.48
CA GLY A 49 -2.75 -20.41 -13.45
C GLY A 49 -1.64 -20.96 -12.56
N ASP A 50 -1.20 -20.19 -11.55
CA ASP A 50 -0.24 -20.59 -10.54
C ASP A 50 -0.94 -20.74 -9.17
N PRO A 51 -1.64 -21.86 -8.94
CA PRO A 51 -2.36 -22.09 -7.69
C PRO A 51 -1.42 -22.27 -6.50
N ASP A 52 -0.18 -22.73 -6.72
CA ASP A 52 0.81 -22.91 -5.67
C ASP A 52 1.28 -21.55 -5.12
N GLY A 53 1.56 -20.59 -6.01
CA GLY A 53 1.87 -19.21 -5.65
C GLY A 53 0.72 -18.53 -4.90
N ALA A 54 -0.51 -18.70 -5.40
CA ALA A 54 -1.70 -18.18 -4.72
C ALA A 54 -1.87 -18.79 -3.33
N ARG A 55 -1.67 -20.11 -3.18
CA ARG A 55 -1.80 -20.82 -1.91
C ARG A 55 -0.84 -20.27 -0.85
N ASN A 56 0.42 -20.08 -1.20
CA ASN A 56 1.45 -19.58 -0.28
C ASN A 56 1.05 -18.21 0.31
N ILE A 57 0.55 -17.32 -0.53
CA ILE A 57 0.12 -15.99 -0.13
C ILE A 57 -1.16 -16.05 0.72
N LEU A 58 -2.12 -16.92 0.38
CA LEU A 58 -3.33 -17.11 1.18
C LEU A 58 -3.02 -17.68 2.56
N GLU A 59 -1.99 -18.51 2.72
CA GLU A 59 -1.52 -18.97 4.03
C GLU A 59 -0.98 -17.83 4.90
N GLU A 60 -0.28 -16.85 4.31
CA GLU A 60 0.13 -15.63 5.01
C GLU A 60 -1.06 -14.79 5.45
N VAL A 61 -2.07 -14.63 4.58
CA VAL A 61 -3.33 -13.95 4.93
C VAL A 61 -4.05 -14.66 6.07
N LEU A 62 -4.03 -15.99 6.12
CA LEU A 62 -4.60 -16.77 7.22
C LEU A 62 -3.85 -16.58 8.54
N ALA A 63 -2.55 -16.30 8.50
CA ALA A 63 -1.78 -15.99 9.69
C ALA A 63 -2.04 -14.56 10.19
N GLU A 64 -1.94 -13.57 9.30
CA GLU A 64 -1.83 -12.15 9.64
C GLU A 64 -3.15 -11.37 9.55
N GLY A 65 -4.12 -11.87 8.78
CA GLY A 65 -5.36 -11.16 8.48
C GLY A 65 -6.36 -11.08 9.65
N SER A 66 -7.32 -10.18 9.51
CA SER A 66 -8.52 -10.13 10.35
C SER A 66 -9.45 -11.31 10.07
N ALA A 67 -10.43 -11.57 10.95
CA ALA A 67 -11.39 -12.68 10.77
C ALA A 67 -12.08 -12.67 9.39
N ALA A 68 -12.42 -11.49 8.87
CA ALA A 68 -13.02 -11.34 7.54
C ALA A 68 -12.03 -11.71 6.43
N GLN A 69 -10.79 -11.24 6.51
CA GLN A 69 -9.74 -11.55 5.52
C GLN A 69 -9.36 -13.04 5.55
N LYS A 70 -9.29 -13.65 6.74
CA LYS A 70 -9.05 -15.09 6.88
C LYS A 70 -10.17 -15.91 6.26
N GLN A 71 -11.42 -15.48 6.42
CA GLN A 71 -12.56 -16.14 5.81
C GLN A 71 -12.51 -16.04 4.28
N GLU A 72 -12.15 -14.87 3.75
CA GLU A 72 -11.96 -14.69 2.31
C GLU A 72 -10.80 -15.57 1.78
N ALA A 73 -9.69 -15.65 2.50
CA ALA A 73 -8.58 -16.49 2.09
C ALA A 73 -8.93 -17.97 2.06
N GLN A 74 -9.70 -18.46 3.05
CA GLN A 74 -10.23 -19.83 3.04
C GLN A 74 -11.12 -20.10 1.82
N ARG A 75 -12.01 -19.17 1.47
CA ARG A 75 -12.87 -19.29 0.27
C ARG A 75 -12.02 -19.42 -1.00
N LEU A 76 -10.98 -18.58 -1.11
CA LEU A 76 -10.09 -18.60 -2.26
C LEU A 76 -9.29 -19.91 -2.34
N MET A 77 -8.80 -20.42 -1.20
CA MET A 77 -8.10 -21.72 -1.14
C MET A 77 -8.99 -22.89 -1.59
N GLU A 78 -10.27 -22.88 -1.23
CA GLU A 78 -11.24 -23.91 -1.67
C GLU A 78 -11.48 -23.88 -3.18
N SER A 79 -11.32 -22.71 -3.80
CA SER A 79 -11.44 -22.54 -5.26
C SER A 79 -10.16 -22.82 -6.04
N LEU A 80 -9.03 -23.12 -5.39
CA LEU A 80 -7.80 -23.49 -6.08
C LEU A 80 -7.94 -24.87 -6.72
N PRO A 81 -7.56 -25.03 -8.00
CA PRO A 81 -7.45 -26.36 -8.60
C PRO A 81 -6.32 -27.13 -7.90
N GLY A 82 -6.61 -28.36 -7.48
CA GLY A 82 -5.66 -29.28 -6.83
C GLY A 82 -4.81 -30.08 -7.80
#